data_AF-A0A916DVN4-F1
#
_entry.id   AF-A0A916DVN4-F1
#
_cell.length_a   1.000
_cell.length_b   1.000
_cell.length_c   1.000
_cell.angle_alpha   90.00
_cell.angle_beta   90.00
_cell.angle_gamma   90.00
#
_symmetry.space_group_name_H-M   'P 1'
#
loop_
_entity.id
_entity.type
_entity.pdbx_description
1 polymer ?
#
loop_
_entity_poly.entity_id
_entity_poly.type
_entity_poly.pdbx_seq_one_letter_code
_entity_poly.pdbx_strand_id
1 'polypeptide(L)'
;MQNFNFLLFFLIFFTILLVSSCKNRVIDQLRPETVTFLSNQEKARCACLDTYGKEFLKKTNNGISYINSLEATYNLDSLSLSELYEIKLQLVSFMSIVKTVSNCVAQKTPPIDQFTGMLMQEDLKVVLEIDSTMSEQEQLERMNVPSLELLDEYCPQHKEAVLKLQELIHAAQILPPGLQ
;
A
#
# COMPACT_ATOMS: atom_id res chain seq x y z
N MET A 1 6.71 56.16 11.27
CA MET A 1 5.90 55.26 10.41
C MET A 1 6.75 54.14 9.76
N GLN A 2 7.71 53.54 10.47
CA GLN A 2 8.51 52.41 9.95
C GLN A 2 8.16 51.06 10.59
N ASN A 3 7.75 51.05 11.88
CA ASN A 3 7.43 49.82 12.61
C ASN A 3 6.09 49.17 12.21
N PHE A 4 5.14 49.92 11.65
CA PHE A 4 3.82 49.39 11.29
C PHE A 4 3.86 48.51 10.03
N ASN A 5 4.69 48.88 9.05
CA ASN A 5 4.87 48.09 7.83
C ASN A 5 5.59 46.76 8.12
N PHE A 6 6.55 46.75 9.05
CA PHE A 6 7.27 45.52 9.41
C PHE A 6 6.35 44.48 10.07
N LEU A 7 5.44 44.92 10.95
CA LEU A 7 4.46 44.06 11.60
C LEU A 7 3.45 43.47 10.60
N LEU A 8 3.03 44.28 9.62
CA LEU A 8 2.11 43.86 8.56
C LEU A 8 2.76 42.81 7.64
N PHE A 9 4.02 43.02 7.25
CA PHE A 9 4.77 42.05 6.45
C PHE A 9 5.03 40.74 7.20
N PHE A 10 5.31 40.79 8.50
CA PHE A 10 5.48 39.59 9.33
C PHE A 10 4.17 38.81 9.47
N LEU A 11 3.04 39.49 9.67
CA LEU A 11 1.71 38.87 9.72
C LEU A 11 1.32 38.21 8.39
N ILE A 12 1.57 38.87 7.26
CA ILE A 12 1.32 38.31 5.92
C ILE A 12 2.23 37.10 5.65
N PHE A 13 3.51 37.17 6.05
CA PHE A 13 4.43 36.04 5.89
C PHE A 13 4.03 34.86 6.80
N PHE A 14 3.55 35.12 8.01
CA PHE A 14 3.07 34.09 8.94
C PHE A 14 1.77 33.45 8.47
N THR A 15 0.83 34.22 7.89
CA THR A 15 -0.40 33.66 7.30
C THR A 15 -0.10 32.88 6.02
N ILE A 16 0.81 33.35 5.15
CA ILE A 16 1.26 32.57 3.98
C ILE A 16 1.96 31.28 4.44
N LEU A 17 2.82 31.32 5.46
CA LEU A 17 3.44 30.14 6.05
C LEU A 17 2.41 29.15 6.60
N LEU A 18 1.41 29.64 7.35
CA LEU A 18 0.33 28.81 7.88
C LEU A 18 -0.51 28.16 6.76
N VAL A 19 -0.83 28.89 5.69
CA VAL A 19 -1.59 28.35 4.54
C VAL A 19 -0.74 27.39 3.69
N SER A 20 0.58 27.61 3.59
CA SER A 20 1.51 26.75 2.86
C SER A 20 1.94 25.47 3.61
N SER A 21 1.52 25.31 4.87
CA SER A 21 1.76 24.09 5.66
C SER A 21 0.68 23.02 5.49
N CYS A 22 -0.33 23.25 4.64
CA CYS A 22 -1.19 22.17 4.16
C CYS A 22 -0.32 21.21 3.32
N LYS A 23 0.08 20.08 3.90
CA LYS A 23 0.59 18.94 3.12
C LYS A 23 -0.45 18.67 2.03
N ASN A 24 -0.07 18.86 0.77
CA ASN A 24 -0.93 18.56 -0.35
C ASN A 24 -0.95 17.04 -0.53
N ARG A 25 -1.76 16.35 0.29
CA ARG A 25 -1.88 14.88 0.24
C ARG A 25 -2.54 14.48 -1.06
N VAL A 26 -2.17 13.32 -1.59
CA VAL A 26 -2.83 12.75 -2.77
C VAL A 26 -4.29 12.48 -2.47
N ILE A 27 -4.60 11.98 -1.27
CA ILE A 27 -5.98 11.68 -0.85
C ILE A 27 -6.89 12.92 -0.90
N ASP A 28 -6.35 14.12 -0.64
CA ASP A 28 -7.13 15.37 -0.61
C ASP A 28 -7.47 15.90 -2.02
N GLN A 29 -6.86 15.34 -3.06
CA GLN A 29 -7.09 15.70 -4.46
C GLN A 29 -8.09 14.80 -5.17
N LEU A 30 -8.45 13.67 -4.55
CA LEU A 30 -9.41 12.71 -5.10
C LEU A 30 -10.85 13.19 -4.91
N ARG A 31 -11.77 12.63 -5.70
CA ARG A 31 -13.20 12.90 -5.56
C ARG A 31 -13.72 12.42 -4.20
N PRO A 32 -14.71 13.11 -3.60
CA PRO A 32 -15.22 12.79 -2.27
C PRO A 32 -15.69 11.34 -2.11
N GLU A 33 -16.30 10.76 -3.15
CA GLU A 33 -16.70 9.35 -3.17
C GLU A 33 -15.49 8.41 -3.08
N THR A 34 -14.43 8.68 -3.83
CA THR A 34 -13.18 7.91 -3.82
C THR A 34 -12.53 8.00 -2.44
N VAL A 35 -12.43 9.21 -1.87
CA VAL A 35 -11.90 9.41 -0.51
C VAL A 35 -12.70 8.63 0.52
N THR A 36 -14.03 8.70 0.45
CA THR A 36 -14.92 8.00 1.38
C THR A 36 -14.71 6.49 1.29
N PHE A 37 -14.63 5.94 0.08
CA PHE A 37 -14.40 4.52 -0.14
C PHE A 37 -13.04 4.06 0.38
N LEU A 38 -11.96 4.75 -0.01
CA LEU A 38 -10.59 4.44 0.43
C LEU A 38 -10.46 4.57 1.95
N SER A 39 -11.07 5.58 2.55
CA SER A 39 -11.09 5.77 4.00
C SER A 39 -11.79 4.61 4.72
N ASN A 40 -12.92 4.13 4.18
CA ASN A 40 -13.63 2.98 4.75
C ASN A 40 -12.80 1.69 4.62
N GLN A 41 -12.18 1.49 3.46
CA GLN A 41 -11.29 0.36 3.23
C GLN A 41 -10.07 0.40 4.17
N GLU A 42 -9.47 1.57 4.39
CA GLU A 42 -8.32 1.70 5.28
C GLU A 42 -8.70 1.47 6.75
N LYS A 43 -9.85 2.01 7.20
CA LYS A 43 -10.37 1.72 8.55
C LYS A 43 -10.65 0.23 8.73
N ALA A 44 -11.18 -0.44 7.71
CA ALA A 44 -11.34 -1.88 7.72
C ALA A 44 -9.99 -2.61 7.82
N ARG A 45 -8.98 -2.17 7.06
CA ARG A 45 -7.60 -2.69 7.13
C ARG A 45 -7.02 -2.53 8.52
N CYS A 46 -7.12 -1.34 9.12
CA CYS A 46 -6.68 -1.08 10.49
C CYS A 46 -7.29 -2.07 11.49
N ALA A 47 -8.62 -2.23 11.46
CA ALA A 47 -9.30 -3.14 12.37
C ALA A 47 -8.90 -4.62 12.17
N CYS A 48 -8.64 -5.04 10.93
CA CYS A 48 -8.14 -6.38 10.63
C CYS A 48 -6.69 -6.57 11.12
N LEU A 49 -5.84 -5.56 10.96
CA LEU A 49 -4.46 -5.60 11.43
C LEU A 49 -4.36 -5.48 12.96
N ASP A 50 -5.32 -4.87 13.64
CA ASP A 50 -5.41 -4.94 15.11
C ASP A 50 -5.57 -6.39 15.59
N THR A 51 -6.26 -7.23 14.80
CA THR A 51 -6.50 -8.65 15.12
C THR A 51 -5.35 -9.54 14.65
N TYR A 52 -4.91 -9.37 13.39
CA TYR A 52 -4.01 -10.30 12.71
C TYR A 52 -2.59 -9.76 12.49
N GLY A 53 -2.35 -8.47 12.77
CA GLY A 53 -1.14 -7.75 12.34
C GLY A 53 0.17 -8.34 12.85
N LYS A 54 0.20 -8.86 14.09
CA LYS A 54 1.39 -9.53 14.65
C LYS A 54 1.75 -10.80 13.88
N GLU A 55 0.77 -11.66 13.63
CA GLU A 55 0.99 -12.90 12.88
C GLU A 55 1.30 -12.61 11.41
N PHE A 56 0.58 -11.63 10.84
CA PHE A 56 0.81 -11.14 9.50
C PHE A 56 2.27 -10.71 9.32
N LEU A 57 2.76 -9.79 10.14
CA LEU A 57 4.14 -9.31 10.08
C LEU A 57 5.16 -10.44 10.22
N LYS A 58 4.95 -11.37 11.17
CA LYS A 58 5.82 -12.53 11.36
C LYS A 58 5.89 -13.41 10.10
N LYS A 59 4.75 -13.78 9.53
CA LYS A 59 4.70 -14.65 8.35
C LYS A 59 5.22 -13.95 7.09
N THR A 60 4.95 -12.66 6.93
CA THR A 60 5.48 -11.87 5.82
C THR A 60 7.00 -11.75 5.90
N ASN A 61 7.56 -11.45 7.07
CA ASN A 61 9.02 -11.44 7.29
C ASN A 61 9.66 -12.80 7.01
N ASN A 62 9.02 -13.88 7.46
CA ASN A 62 9.50 -15.23 7.16
C ASN A 62 9.45 -15.55 5.66
N GLY A 63 8.40 -15.11 4.96
CA GLY A 63 8.27 -15.25 3.51
C GLY A 63 9.36 -14.51 2.75
N ILE A 64 9.65 -13.26 3.13
CA ILE A 64 10.74 -12.47 2.54
C ILE A 64 12.08 -13.18 2.74
N SER A 65 12.37 -13.60 3.98
CA SER A 65 13.62 -14.30 4.31
C SER A 65 13.77 -15.60 3.52
N TYR A 66 12.67 -16.36 3.40
CA TYR A 66 12.63 -17.59 2.62
C TYR A 66 12.92 -17.32 1.15
N ILE A 67 12.19 -16.39 0.51
CA ILE A 67 12.37 -16.06 -0.90
C ILE A 67 13.80 -15.60 -1.18
N ASN A 68 14.34 -14.69 -0.36
CA ASN A 68 15.70 -14.19 -0.50
C ASN A 68 16.79 -15.28 -0.33
N SER A 69 16.47 -16.41 0.31
CA SER A 69 17.38 -17.54 0.46
C SER A 69 17.33 -18.54 -0.69
N LEU A 70 16.34 -18.44 -1.57
CA LEU A 70 16.08 -19.44 -2.61
C LEU A 70 17.21 -19.52 -3.64
N GLU A 71 17.75 -18.40 -4.10
CA GLU A 71 18.87 -18.39 -5.07
C GLU A 71 20.15 -19.03 -4.52
N ALA A 72 20.34 -19.01 -3.19
CA ALA A 72 21.47 -19.68 -2.55
C ALA A 72 21.26 -21.20 -2.44
N THR A 73 20.01 -21.67 -2.53
CA THR A 73 19.64 -23.07 -2.32
C THR A 73 19.31 -23.79 -3.62
N TYR A 74 18.75 -23.08 -4.61
CA TYR A 74 18.22 -23.62 -5.84
C TYR A 74 18.69 -22.81 -7.05
N ASN A 75 18.82 -23.48 -8.20
CA ASN A 75 18.88 -22.79 -9.48
C ASN A 75 17.46 -22.49 -9.97
N LEU A 76 17.00 -21.25 -9.79
CA LEU A 76 15.62 -20.84 -10.10
C LEU A 76 15.27 -20.94 -11.59
N ASP A 77 16.27 -20.89 -12.48
CA ASP A 77 16.09 -21.05 -13.92
C ASP A 77 15.84 -22.52 -14.33
N SER A 78 16.15 -23.47 -13.45
CA SER A 78 16.11 -24.91 -13.75
C SER A 78 15.59 -25.76 -12.59
N LEU A 79 14.47 -25.37 -11.99
CA LEU A 79 13.83 -26.14 -10.92
C LEU A 79 13.26 -27.47 -11.43
N SER A 80 13.53 -28.55 -10.70
CA SER A 80 12.79 -29.80 -10.86
C SER A 80 11.35 -29.66 -10.36
N LEU A 81 10.47 -30.58 -10.78
CA LEU A 81 9.07 -30.58 -10.34
C LEU A 81 8.92 -30.72 -8.82
N SER A 82 9.79 -31.51 -8.17
CA SER A 82 9.80 -31.68 -6.72
C SER A 82 10.20 -30.40 -5.99
N GLU A 83 11.22 -29.69 -6.46
CA GLU A 83 11.67 -28.43 -5.86
C GLU A 83 10.61 -27.34 -6.05
N LEU A 84 10.00 -27.26 -7.23
CA LEU A 84 8.90 -26.34 -7.48
C LEU A 84 7.72 -26.59 -6.52
N TYR A 85 7.37 -27.86 -6.30
CA TYR A 85 6.29 -28.23 -5.37
C TYR A 85 6.64 -27.87 -3.92
N GLU A 86 7.87 -28.13 -3.49
CA GLU A 86 8.37 -27.78 -2.15
C GLU A 86 8.31 -26.27 -1.92
N ILE A 87 8.83 -25.47 -2.87
CA ILE A 87 8.81 -24.01 -2.81
C ILE A 87 7.37 -23.50 -2.73
N LYS A 88 6.49 -24.03 -3.57
CA LYS A 88 5.07 -23.65 -3.59
C LYS A 88 4.38 -23.91 -2.25
N LEU A 89 4.65 -25.06 -1.60
CA LEU A 89 4.06 -25.38 -0.30
C LEU A 89 4.49 -24.37 0.77
N GLN A 90 5.76 -23.96 0.78
CA GLN A 90 6.24 -22.94 1.71
C GLN A 90 5.58 -21.59 1.45
N LEU A 91 5.53 -21.15 0.18
CA LEU A 91 4.89 -19.89 -0.22
C LEU A 91 3.41 -19.83 0.19
N VAL A 92 2.65 -20.92 -0.01
CA VAL A 92 1.23 -21.00 0.40
C VAL A 92 1.06 -20.78 1.90
N SER A 93 1.99 -21.28 2.73
CA SER A 93 1.95 -21.06 4.18
C SER A 93 2.07 -19.58 4.56
N PHE A 94 2.90 -18.82 3.84
CA PHE A 94 3.04 -17.37 4.05
C PHE A 94 1.85 -16.61 3.49
N MET A 95 1.39 -16.95 2.28
CA MET A 95 0.24 -16.28 1.63
C MET A 95 -1.09 -16.53 2.35
N SER A 96 -1.19 -17.59 3.17
CA SER A 96 -2.40 -17.87 3.93
C SER A 96 -2.84 -16.72 4.85
N ILE A 97 -1.90 -16.03 5.53
CA ILE A 97 -2.25 -14.90 6.40
C ILE A 97 -2.60 -13.64 5.60
N VAL A 98 -1.97 -13.45 4.43
CA VAL A 98 -2.31 -12.38 3.51
C VAL A 98 -3.76 -12.53 3.07
N LYS A 99 -4.16 -13.75 2.68
CA LYS A 99 -5.54 -14.09 2.34
C LYS A 99 -6.49 -13.85 3.52
N THR A 100 -6.13 -14.21 4.74
CA THR A 100 -6.95 -13.96 5.95
C THR A 100 -7.21 -12.47 6.16
N VAL A 101 -6.17 -11.63 6.07
CA VAL A 101 -6.32 -10.18 6.24
C VAL A 101 -7.14 -9.59 5.08
N SER A 102 -6.86 -9.95 3.83
CA SER A 102 -7.62 -9.47 2.67
C SER A 102 -9.10 -9.83 2.75
N ASN A 103 -9.42 -11.07 3.18
CA ASN A 103 -10.80 -11.49 3.40
C ASN A 103 -11.48 -10.70 4.51
N CYS A 104 -10.78 -10.45 5.62
CA CYS A 104 -11.29 -9.63 6.71
C CYS A 104 -11.61 -8.20 6.23
N VAL A 105 -10.74 -7.59 5.43
CA VAL A 105 -10.97 -6.24 4.86
C VAL A 105 -12.17 -6.24 3.92
N ALA A 106 -12.26 -7.23 3.02
CA ALA A 106 -13.37 -7.35 2.09
C ALA A 106 -14.73 -7.50 2.79
N GLN A 107 -14.79 -8.25 3.90
CA GLN A 107 -16.02 -8.41 4.69
C GLN A 107 -16.46 -7.14 5.43
N LYS A 108 -15.52 -6.22 5.69
CA LYS A 108 -15.77 -4.97 6.42
C LYS A 108 -15.89 -3.75 5.51
N THR A 109 -15.48 -3.88 4.24
CA THR A 109 -15.58 -2.81 3.25
C THR A 109 -16.93 -2.94 2.54
N PRO A 110 -17.74 -1.86 2.46
CA PRO A 110 -18.99 -1.89 1.71
C PRO A 110 -18.75 -2.33 0.25
N PRO A 111 -19.62 -3.16 -0.33
CA PRO A 111 -19.52 -3.51 -1.73
C PRO A 111 -19.70 -2.24 -2.59
N ILE A 112 -18.99 -2.22 -3.69
CA ILE A 112 -19.00 -1.16 -4.69
C ILE A 112 -19.50 -1.75 -6.00
N ASP A 113 -20.42 -1.06 -6.66
CA ASP A 113 -20.84 -1.48 -8.00
C ASP A 113 -19.73 -1.25 -9.03
N GLN A 114 -19.75 -2.03 -10.11
CA GLN A 114 -18.69 -2.01 -11.11
C GLN A 114 -18.47 -0.63 -11.73
N PHE A 115 -19.53 0.15 -11.94
CA PHE A 115 -19.41 1.46 -12.58
C PHE A 115 -18.73 2.46 -11.66
N THR A 116 -19.16 2.53 -10.39
CA THR A 116 -18.49 3.34 -9.36
C THR A 116 -17.03 2.91 -9.18
N GLY A 117 -16.75 1.60 -9.23
CA GLY A 117 -15.39 1.07 -9.15
C GLY A 117 -14.48 1.56 -10.28
N MET A 118 -14.98 1.56 -11.53
CA MET A 118 -14.25 2.10 -12.67
C MET A 118 -14.01 3.60 -12.54
N LEU A 119 -15.00 4.36 -12.06
CA LEU A 119 -14.83 5.79 -11.85
C LEU A 119 -13.76 6.09 -10.80
N MET A 120 -13.72 5.36 -9.69
CA MET A 120 -12.68 5.53 -8.66
C MET A 120 -11.29 5.15 -9.19
N GLN A 121 -11.18 4.11 -10.00
CA GLN A 121 -9.90 3.75 -10.63
C GLN A 121 -9.40 4.85 -11.57
N GLU A 122 -10.28 5.44 -12.36
CA GLU A 122 -9.92 6.56 -13.24
C GLU A 122 -9.52 7.80 -12.45
N ASP A 123 -10.24 8.09 -11.34
CA ASP A 123 -9.90 9.17 -10.41
C ASP A 123 -8.47 9.03 -9.89
N LEU A 124 -8.13 7.83 -9.42
CA LEU A 124 -6.81 7.49 -8.93
C LEU A 124 -5.75 7.66 -10.00
N LYS A 125 -5.99 7.14 -11.21
CA LYS A 125 -5.03 7.25 -12.32
C LYS A 125 -4.74 8.70 -12.68
N VAL A 126 -5.77 9.54 -12.77
CA VAL A 126 -5.62 10.95 -13.12
C VAL A 126 -4.83 11.70 -12.04
N VAL A 127 -5.19 11.52 -10.77
CA VAL A 127 -4.52 12.22 -9.66
C VAL A 127 -3.08 11.72 -9.44
N LEU A 128 -2.82 10.43 -9.66
CA LEU A 128 -1.49 9.82 -9.52
C LEU A 128 -0.63 9.93 -10.79
N GLU A 129 -1.16 10.54 -11.84
CA GLU A 129 -0.52 10.67 -13.16
C GLU A 129 -0.03 9.31 -13.70
N ILE A 130 -0.83 8.26 -13.52
CA ILE A 130 -0.50 6.92 -13.97
C ILE A 130 -0.87 6.76 -15.45
N ASP A 131 0.11 6.39 -16.27
CA ASP A 131 -0.08 6.11 -17.69
C ASP A 131 0.48 4.74 -18.11
N SER A 132 0.26 4.38 -19.38
CA SER A 132 0.66 3.09 -19.94
C SER A 132 2.16 2.95 -20.23
N THR A 133 2.95 4.01 -20.05
CA THR A 133 4.40 3.98 -20.23
C THR A 133 5.13 3.53 -18.96
N MET A 134 4.44 3.57 -17.82
CA MET A 134 4.95 3.09 -16.53
C MET A 134 5.00 1.57 -16.45
N SER A 135 6.03 1.05 -15.79
CA SER A 135 6.10 -0.37 -15.43
C SER A 135 4.96 -0.74 -14.47
N GLU A 136 4.51 -2.00 -14.50
CA GLU A 136 3.46 -2.48 -13.58
C GLU A 136 3.81 -2.24 -12.11
N GLN A 137 5.10 -2.36 -11.76
CA GLN A 137 5.60 -2.09 -10.42
C GLN A 137 5.45 -0.61 -10.04
N GLU A 138 5.84 0.31 -10.93
CA GLU A 138 5.68 1.74 -10.67
C GLU A 138 4.20 2.13 -10.55
N GLN A 139 3.33 1.55 -11.38
CA GLN A 139 1.88 1.74 -11.27
C GLN A 139 1.37 1.26 -9.91
N LEU A 140 1.79 0.08 -9.46
CA LEU A 140 1.39 -0.48 -8.17
C LEU A 140 1.88 0.39 -6.99
N GLU A 141 3.12 0.85 -7.03
CA GLU A 141 3.68 1.73 -5.99
C GLU A 141 2.91 3.04 -5.88
N ARG A 142 2.60 3.69 -7.02
CA ARG A 142 1.80 4.92 -7.05
C ARG A 142 0.36 4.68 -6.57
N MET A 143 -0.30 3.61 -7.02
CA MET A 143 -1.66 3.25 -6.60
C MET A 143 -1.79 3.05 -5.08
N ASN A 144 -0.69 2.71 -4.40
CA ASN A 144 -0.69 2.52 -2.95
C ASN A 144 -0.51 3.81 -2.14
N VAL A 145 -0.11 4.93 -2.75
CA VAL A 145 0.18 6.20 -2.04
C VAL A 145 -1.01 6.68 -1.20
N PRO A 146 -2.26 6.76 -1.72
CA PRO A 146 -3.39 7.21 -0.92
C PRO A 146 -3.67 6.31 0.30
N SER A 147 -3.49 5.00 0.14
CA SER A 147 -3.61 4.05 1.26
C SER A 147 -2.53 4.28 2.32
N LEU A 148 -1.27 4.55 1.93
CA LEU A 148 -0.20 4.85 2.89
C LEU A 148 -0.46 6.17 3.64
N GLU A 149 -0.99 7.18 2.96
CA GLU A 149 -1.38 8.45 3.59
C GLU A 149 -2.53 8.27 4.59
N LEU A 150 -3.53 7.43 4.28
CA LEU A 150 -4.63 7.13 5.19
C LEU A 150 -4.18 6.22 6.36
N LEU A 151 -3.24 5.31 6.11
CA LEU A 151 -2.67 4.44 7.13
C LEU A 151 -1.91 5.25 8.19
N ASP A 152 -1.14 6.25 7.77
CA ASP A 152 -0.47 7.21 8.66
C ASP A 152 -1.45 8.00 9.52
N GLU A 153 -2.66 8.24 9.03
CA GLU A 153 -3.73 8.95 9.74
C GLU A 153 -4.49 8.03 10.73
N TYR A 154 -4.88 6.83 10.30
CA TYR A 154 -5.80 5.99 11.07
C TYR A 154 -5.11 4.96 11.98
N CYS A 155 -4.02 4.35 11.53
CA CYS A 155 -3.34 3.32 12.31
C CYS A 155 -1.84 3.22 11.97
N PRO A 156 -1.04 4.25 12.29
CA PRO A 156 0.39 4.29 11.95
C PRO A 156 1.18 3.12 12.56
N GLN A 157 0.69 2.51 13.65
CA GLN A 157 1.29 1.30 14.24
C GLN A 157 1.32 0.10 13.29
N HIS A 158 0.47 0.07 12.27
CA HIS A 158 0.38 -1.01 11.29
C HIS A 158 1.14 -0.71 9.99
N LYS A 159 1.80 0.45 9.89
CA LYS A 159 2.57 0.86 8.71
C LYS A 159 3.61 -0.17 8.30
N GLU A 160 4.36 -0.68 9.27
CA GLU A 160 5.39 -1.70 9.02
C GLU A 160 4.79 -2.96 8.37
N ALA A 161 3.63 -3.42 8.82
CA ALA A 161 2.98 -4.60 8.25
C ALA A 161 2.64 -4.39 6.77
N VAL A 162 2.06 -3.25 6.41
CA VAL A 162 1.71 -2.93 5.02
C VAL A 162 2.96 -2.80 4.14
N LEU A 163 4.00 -2.11 4.63
CA LEU A 163 5.27 -1.99 3.89
C LEU A 163 5.96 -3.35 3.71
N LYS A 164 5.92 -4.24 4.70
CA LYS A 164 6.44 -5.60 4.57
C LYS A 164 5.69 -6.44 3.54
N LEU A 165 4.39 -6.21 3.35
CA LEU A 165 3.67 -6.87 2.25
C LEU A 165 4.21 -6.43 0.88
N GLN A 166 4.50 -5.14 0.70
CA GLN A 166 5.11 -4.64 -0.54
C GLN A 166 6.52 -5.22 -0.75
N GLU A 167 7.32 -5.32 0.32
CA GLU A 167 8.63 -5.98 0.28
C GLU A 167 8.53 -7.46 -0.09
N LEU A 168 7.51 -8.18 0.41
CA LEU A 168 7.25 -9.57 0.02
C LEU A 168 6.89 -9.70 -1.45
N ILE A 169 6.01 -8.84 -1.96
CA ILE A 169 5.63 -8.80 -3.39
C ILE A 169 6.86 -8.52 -4.26
N HIS A 170 7.70 -7.58 -3.83
CA HIS A 170 8.95 -7.26 -4.52
C HIS A 170 9.93 -8.45 -4.50
N ALA A 171 10.13 -9.10 -3.35
CA ALA A 171 10.97 -10.28 -3.25
C ALA A 171 10.48 -11.41 -4.16
N ALA A 172 9.15 -11.59 -4.27
CA ALA A 172 8.56 -12.62 -5.12
C ALA A 172 8.87 -12.44 -6.62
N GLN A 173 9.31 -11.26 -7.07
CA GLN A 173 9.70 -11.00 -8.47
C GLN A 173 10.85 -11.90 -8.94
N ILE A 174 11.70 -12.40 -8.03
CA ILE A 174 12.80 -13.32 -8.39
C ILE A 174 12.30 -14.73 -8.73
N LEU A 175 11.06 -15.07 -8.34
CA LEU A 175 10.49 -16.39 -8.57
C LEU A 175 10.17 -16.57 -10.05
N PRO A 176 10.23 -17.79 -10.60
CA PRO A 176 9.75 -18.05 -11.95
C PRO A 176 8.23 -17.81 -12.05
N PRO A 177 7.68 -17.50 -13.23
CA PRO A 177 6.27 -17.11 -13.40
C PRO A 177 5.22 -18.09 -12.85
N GLY A 178 5.55 -19.37 -12.70
CA GLY A 178 4.65 -20.36 -12.09
C GLY A 178 4.56 -20.30 -10.55
N LEU A 179 5.40 -19.48 -9.92
CA LEU A 179 5.53 -19.30 -8.47
C LEU A 179 5.33 -17.84 -8.01
N GLN A 180 5.36 -16.87 -8.93
CA GLN A 180 4.91 -15.49 -8.69
C GLN A 180 3.39 -15.44 -8.45
#